data_AF-A0A2W4S827-F1
#
_entry.id   AF-A0A2W4S827-F1
#
_cell.length_a   1.000
_cell.length_b   1.000
_cell.length_c   1.000
_cell.angle_alpha   90.00
_cell.angle_beta   90.00
_cell.angle_gamma   90.00
#
_symmetry.space_group_name_H-M   'P 1'
#
loop_
_entity.id
_entity.type
_entity.pdbx_description
1 polymer ?
#
loop_
_entity_poly.entity_id
_entity_poly.type
_entity_poly.pdbx_seq_one_letter_code
_entity_poly.pdbx_strand_id
1 'polypeptide(L)'
;MARLSAQPGDFFLSCQREARGGALPSAPEGLDQHLHHPAADGAIGKGGIVQEVDLHQYGPPLVQGGEGRERAGLPPAACETVGPGRALGARRGGTELAVRGWFTVRVDLVSGGGLHFAPRPGRIFLVGPSHTFRDLAVAIDLGFARWDLSHLHEFRFPDGRCFGIPDEEAPDVIDYAQVRVASQVKRGEPFTYVFDFGANWEHRCEVLDSNLDPLEVLGDVPGEPTPIWGWGWIPDQYGRRSYDEVD
;
A
#
# COMPACT_ATOMS: atom_id res chain seq x y z
N MET A 1 19.90 42.38 -15.25
CA MET A 1 19.31 41.68 -16.40
C MET A 1 20.18 40.49 -16.75
N ALA A 2 19.72 39.28 -16.45
CA ALA A 2 19.99 38.03 -17.17
C ALA A 2 19.19 36.93 -16.45
N ARG A 3 18.13 36.43 -17.11
CA ARG A 3 17.33 35.28 -16.66
C ARG A 3 18.03 34.01 -17.16
N LEU A 4 18.31 33.06 -16.26
CA LEU A 4 18.61 31.68 -16.64
C LEU A 4 17.32 30.87 -16.48
N SER A 5 16.80 30.46 -17.64
CA SER A 5 15.67 29.54 -17.81
C SER A 5 16.22 28.12 -17.81
N ALA A 6 15.90 27.32 -16.80
CA ALA A 6 16.09 25.86 -16.86
C ALA A 6 14.79 25.23 -17.37
N GLN A 7 14.89 24.42 -18.42
CA GLN A 7 13.79 23.66 -19.03
C GLN A 7 13.52 22.39 -18.20
N PRO A 8 12.25 21.95 -18.06
CA PRO A 8 11.91 20.71 -17.36
C PRO A 8 12.04 19.53 -18.33
N GLY A 9 13.09 18.72 -18.19
CA GLY A 9 13.30 17.54 -19.05
C GLY A 9 14.33 16.53 -18.55
N ASP A 10 15.18 16.87 -17.58
CA ASP A 10 16.34 16.03 -17.23
C ASP A 10 16.19 15.15 -15.98
N PHE A 11 14.99 15.05 -15.38
CA PHE A 11 14.83 14.31 -14.11
C PHE A 11 14.48 12.82 -14.29
N PHE A 12 14.09 12.37 -15.48
CA PHE A 12 13.52 11.03 -15.68
C PHE A 12 14.53 9.88 -15.87
N LEU A 13 15.84 10.16 -15.85
CA LEU A 13 16.88 9.15 -16.11
C LEU A 13 17.73 8.72 -14.89
N SER A 14 17.45 9.23 -13.68
CA SER A 14 18.30 8.93 -12.51
C SER A 14 17.88 7.69 -11.70
N CYS A 15 16.62 7.24 -11.75
CA CYS A 15 16.14 6.18 -10.83
C CYS A 15 16.42 4.71 -11.26
N GLN A 16 17.18 4.46 -12.33
CA GLN A 16 17.53 3.08 -12.75
C GLN A 16 19.03 2.74 -12.71
N ARG A 17 19.90 3.53 -12.07
CA ARG A 17 21.35 3.25 -12.11
C ARG A 17 22.16 3.29 -10.82
N GLU A 18 21.56 3.26 -9.64
CA GLU A 18 22.31 3.17 -8.38
C GLU A 18 21.96 1.91 -7.58
N ALA A 19 22.24 0.77 -8.19
CA ALA A 19 22.33 -0.51 -7.49
C ALA A 19 23.71 -1.14 -7.69
N ARG A 20 24.81 -0.36 -7.59
CA ARG A 20 26.19 -0.89 -7.42
C ARG A 20 27.10 0.11 -6.69
N GLY A 21 27.37 -0.17 -5.42
CA GLY A 21 28.64 0.06 -4.73
C GLY A 21 29.18 1.49 -4.64
N GLY A 22 29.03 2.11 -3.47
CA GLY A 22 29.79 3.29 -3.07
C GLY A 22 29.74 3.47 -1.54
N ALA A 23 30.91 3.56 -0.91
CA ALA A 23 31.07 3.64 0.54
C ALA A 23 30.57 4.98 1.12
N LEU A 24 29.99 4.93 2.33
CA LEU A 24 29.60 6.07 3.15
C LEU A 24 30.84 6.88 3.61
N PRO A 25 30.86 8.21 3.49
CA PRO A 25 31.77 9.05 4.27
C PRO A 25 31.22 9.35 5.67
N SER A 26 32.12 9.28 6.65
CA SER A 26 31.91 9.49 8.08
C SER A 26 31.39 10.89 8.43
N ALA A 27 30.48 10.97 9.42
CA ALA A 27 30.00 12.22 10.01
C ALA A 27 31.07 12.87 10.91
N PRO A 28 31.15 14.21 10.99
CA PRO A 28 31.94 14.88 12.01
C PRO A 28 31.20 14.94 13.36
N GLU A 29 31.96 14.68 14.42
CA GLU A 29 31.56 14.79 15.82
C GLU A 29 31.40 16.26 16.26
N GLY A 30 30.46 16.47 17.19
CA GLY A 30 30.53 17.55 18.17
C GLY A 30 29.58 18.72 17.94
N LEU A 31 28.52 18.78 18.76
CA LEU A 31 28.14 19.99 19.47
C LEU A 31 27.09 19.64 20.54
N ASP A 32 27.60 19.60 21.77
CA ASP A 32 26.87 19.58 23.04
C ASP A 32 26.01 20.85 23.15
N GLN A 33 24.69 20.70 23.31
CA GLN A 33 23.82 21.80 23.74
C GLN A 33 22.84 21.29 24.80
N HIS A 34 23.23 21.49 26.06
CA HIS A 34 22.34 21.52 27.20
C HIS A 34 21.21 22.53 26.98
N LEU A 35 19.96 22.05 26.94
CA LEU A 35 18.79 22.89 27.11
C LEU A 35 17.97 22.41 28.32
N HIS A 36 17.91 23.31 29.28
CA HIS A 36 17.10 23.26 30.50
C HIS A 36 15.62 22.98 30.21
N HIS A 37 15.06 22.01 30.94
CA HIS A 37 13.61 21.88 31.14
C HIS A 37 13.12 22.94 32.14
N PRO A 38 12.05 23.70 31.85
CA PRO A 38 11.23 24.30 32.90
C PRO A 38 10.19 23.29 33.40
N ALA A 39 10.06 23.22 34.71
CA ALA A 39 9.13 22.37 35.45
C ALA A 39 7.67 22.74 35.18
N ALA A 40 6.82 21.73 35.00
CA ALA A 40 5.37 21.87 34.97
C ALA A 40 4.81 21.62 36.39
N ASP A 41 4.31 22.68 37.02
CA ASP A 41 3.42 22.64 38.17
C ASP A 41 1.98 22.74 37.66
N GLY A 42 1.09 21.79 38.03
CA GLY A 42 -0.31 21.90 37.66
C GLY A 42 -1.19 20.67 37.87
N ALA A 43 -1.60 20.47 39.12
CA ALA A 43 -2.90 19.95 39.59
C ALA A 43 -3.46 18.62 39.04
N ILE A 44 -3.55 17.67 39.98
CA ILE A 44 -4.14 16.33 39.87
C ILE A 44 -5.67 16.44 40.05
N GLY A 45 -6.43 16.13 39.00
CA GLY A 45 -7.88 15.91 39.06
C GLY A 45 -8.20 14.42 38.96
N LYS A 46 -8.65 13.81 40.05
CA LYS A 46 -9.11 12.41 40.13
C LYS A 46 -10.48 12.24 39.45
N GLY A 47 -10.65 11.16 38.69
CA GLY A 47 -11.96 10.55 38.46
C GLY A 47 -12.27 10.25 37.00
N GLY A 48 -11.92 9.05 36.53
CA GLY A 48 -12.35 8.52 35.24
C GLY A 48 -11.92 7.07 35.12
N ILE A 49 -12.85 6.15 35.37
CA ILE A 49 -12.67 4.71 35.16
C ILE A 49 -12.56 4.52 33.64
N VAL A 50 -11.35 4.30 33.14
CA VAL A 50 -11.18 3.75 31.78
C VAL A 50 -11.28 2.24 31.93
N GLN A 51 -12.38 1.67 31.41
CA GLN A 51 -12.48 0.23 31.19
C GLN A 51 -11.38 -0.16 30.21
N GLU A 52 -10.51 -1.05 30.65
CA GLU A 52 -9.56 -1.77 29.82
C GLU A 52 -10.37 -2.56 28.78
N VAL A 53 -10.33 -2.11 27.52
CA VAL A 53 -10.94 -2.84 26.41
C VAL A 53 -9.98 -3.94 26.01
N ASP A 54 -10.38 -5.18 26.29
CA ASP A 54 -9.66 -6.38 25.90
C ASP A 54 -9.64 -6.51 24.37
N LEU A 55 -8.47 -6.25 23.78
CA LEU A 55 -8.21 -6.26 22.33
C LEU A 55 -8.29 -7.66 21.69
N HIS A 56 -8.58 -8.72 22.46
CA HIS A 56 -8.64 -10.10 21.96
C HIS A 56 -10.03 -10.60 21.52
N GLN A 57 -11.10 -9.81 21.65
CA GLN A 57 -12.47 -10.28 21.33
C GLN A 57 -12.90 -10.15 19.86
N TYR A 58 -12.15 -9.46 19.00
CA TYR A 58 -12.53 -9.25 17.59
C TYR A 58 -11.51 -9.82 16.60
N GLY A 59 -11.16 -11.10 16.78
CA GLY A 59 -10.42 -11.89 15.77
C GLY A 59 -11.31 -12.96 15.15
N PRO A 60 -11.18 -13.28 13.84
CA PRO A 60 -11.89 -14.41 13.25
C PRO A 60 -11.39 -15.74 13.84
N PRO A 61 -12.24 -16.78 13.95
CA PRO A 61 -11.87 -18.04 14.58
C PRO A 61 -10.78 -18.76 13.79
N LEU A 62 -9.67 -19.06 14.46
CA LEU A 62 -8.58 -19.88 13.92
C LEU A 62 -9.01 -21.34 13.83
N VAL A 63 -9.01 -21.90 12.62
CA VAL A 63 -9.17 -23.34 12.36
C VAL A 63 -7.87 -24.04 12.76
N GLN A 64 -7.93 -24.89 13.78
CA GLN A 64 -6.82 -25.77 14.16
C GLN A 64 -6.77 -27.01 13.27
N GLY A 65 -5.61 -27.27 12.65
CA GLY A 65 -5.35 -28.46 11.86
C GLY A 65 -3.92 -28.96 12.02
N GLY A 66 -3.77 -30.00 12.86
CA GLY A 66 -2.90 -31.18 12.70
C GLY A 66 -1.44 -31.06 12.26
N GLU A 67 -0.55 -31.47 13.17
CA GLU A 67 0.89 -31.69 13.01
C GLU A 67 1.28 -32.78 11.99
N GLY A 68 2.50 -32.69 11.41
CA GLY A 68 3.10 -33.81 10.69
C GLY A 68 4.44 -33.61 9.94
N ARG A 69 5.54 -33.56 10.71
CA ARG A 69 6.92 -34.06 10.40
C ARG A 69 7.81 -33.51 9.25
N GLU A 70 8.96 -33.02 9.74
CA GLU A 70 10.34 -32.88 9.23
C GLU A 70 10.88 -33.91 8.21
N ARG A 71 11.59 -33.47 7.15
CA ARG A 71 13.08 -33.61 6.97
C ARG A 71 13.62 -33.22 5.57
N ALA A 72 14.64 -32.35 5.62
CA ALA A 72 15.94 -32.33 4.93
C ALA A 72 16.09 -32.30 3.39
N GLY A 73 16.89 -31.33 2.90
CA GLY A 73 17.93 -31.54 1.88
C GLY A 73 17.79 -30.80 0.53
N LEU A 74 18.57 -29.72 0.34
CA LEU A 74 19.06 -29.19 -0.95
C LEU A 74 20.47 -29.82 -1.21
N PRO A 75 21.15 -29.77 -2.39
CA PRO A 75 20.95 -28.96 -3.61
C PRO A 75 21.31 -29.71 -4.95
N PRO A 76 21.81 -29.04 -6.01
CA PRO A 76 21.10 -28.24 -7.02
C PRO A 76 21.26 -28.81 -8.46
N ALA A 77 20.65 -28.16 -9.46
CA ALA A 77 21.25 -27.80 -10.77
C ALA A 77 20.33 -28.00 -12.01
N ALA A 78 20.58 -27.09 -12.95
CA ALA A 78 20.49 -27.18 -14.40
C ALA A 78 19.13 -27.06 -15.11
N CYS A 79 19.04 -25.93 -15.82
CA CYS A 79 18.24 -25.71 -17.01
C CYS A 79 18.71 -26.67 -18.12
N GLU A 80 17.84 -27.55 -18.59
CA GLU A 80 18.01 -28.24 -19.87
C GLU A 80 16.76 -28.10 -20.74
N THR A 81 17.03 -27.73 -21.98
CA THR A 81 16.11 -27.50 -23.10
C THR A 81 15.62 -28.82 -23.68
N VAL A 82 14.31 -28.96 -23.90
CA VAL A 82 13.74 -30.02 -24.75
C VAL A 82 12.83 -29.40 -25.81
N GLY A 83 13.10 -29.76 -27.07
CA GLY A 83 12.37 -29.36 -28.27
C GLY A 83 10.99 -30.00 -28.44
N PRO A 84 10.34 -29.80 -29.61
CA PRO A 84 8.89 -29.74 -29.69
C PRO A 84 8.23 -31.12 -29.80
N GLY A 85 7.32 -31.40 -28.86
CA GLY A 85 6.39 -32.52 -28.90
C GLY A 85 4.96 -32.01 -29.03
N ARG A 86 4.36 -32.17 -30.21
CA ARG A 86 2.97 -31.83 -30.50
C ARG A 86 2.06 -32.90 -29.89
N ALA A 87 1.26 -32.54 -28.88
CA ALA A 87 0.13 -33.33 -28.42
C ALA A 87 -1.07 -32.41 -28.15
N LEU A 88 -2.15 -32.63 -28.92
CA LEU A 88 -3.46 -32.05 -28.66
C LEU A 88 -4.00 -32.58 -27.33
N GLY A 89 -4.44 -31.68 -26.45
CA GLY A 89 -5.12 -32.03 -25.21
C GLY A 89 -5.56 -30.78 -24.47
N ALA A 90 -6.76 -30.28 -24.77
CA ALA A 90 -7.37 -29.17 -24.07
C ALA A 90 -7.47 -29.45 -22.56
N ARG A 91 -6.89 -28.57 -21.74
CA ARG A 91 -7.41 -28.24 -20.42
C ARG A 91 -7.32 -26.73 -20.22
N ARG A 92 -8.48 -26.12 -19.99
CA ARG A 92 -8.65 -24.71 -19.62
C ARG A 92 -7.84 -24.43 -18.35
N GLY A 93 -6.69 -23.79 -18.48
CA GLY A 93 -5.97 -23.18 -17.36
C GLY A 93 -6.61 -21.83 -17.04
N GLY A 94 -7.71 -21.85 -16.31
CA GLY A 94 -8.48 -20.65 -15.96
C GLY A 94 -8.87 -20.65 -14.49
N THR A 95 -7.90 -20.82 -13.59
CA THR A 95 -8.14 -20.82 -12.14
C THR A 95 -6.89 -20.38 -11.38
N GLU A 96 -6.48 -19.12 -11.52
CA GLU A 96 -5.46 -18.59 -10.61
C GLU A 96 -5.54 -17.07 -10.44
N LEU A 97 -6.75 -16.51 -10.43
CA LEU A 97 -7.07 -15.13 -10.03
C LEU A 97 -8.30 -15.24 -9.13
N ALA A 98 -8.15 -15.91 -7.98
CA ALA A 98 -9.28 -16.48 -7.25
C ALA A 98 -9.72 -15.60 -6.09
N VAL A 99 -10.05 -14.33 -6.38
CA VAL A 99 -10.92 -13.55 -5.51
C VAL A 99 -12.34 -13.66 -6.05
N ARG A 100 -13.28 -14.06 -5.19
CA ARG A 100 -14.70 -14.23 -5.52
C ARG A 100 -15.53 -13.38 -4.59
N GLY A 101 -16.68 -12.91 -5.06
CA GLY A 101 -17.60 -12.10 -4.26
C GLY A 101 -16.92 -10.84 -3.73
N TRP A 102 -17.27 -10.48 -2.49
CA TRP A 102 -16.64 -9.39 -1.75
C TRP A 102 -15.38 -9.88 -1.04
N PHE A 103 -14.42 -8.98 -0.87
CA PHE A 103 -13.10 -9.31 -0.32
C PHE A 103 -12.50 -8.13 0.43
N THR A 104 -11.52 -8.43 1.29
CA THR A 104 -10.83 -7.40 2.07
C THR A 104 -9.44 -7.14 1.49
N VAL A 105 -9.09 -5.85 1.40
CA VAL A 105 -7.74 -5.39 1.04
C VAL A 105 -7.17 -4.63 2.21
N ARG A 106 -6.06 -5.15 2.77
CA ARG A 106 -5.24 -4.39 3.70
C ARG A 106 -4.38 -3.41 2.94
N VAL A 107 -4.32 -2.17 3.41
CA VAL A 107 -3.50 -1.11 2.83
C VAL A 107 -2.67 -0.50 3.95
N ASP A 108 -1.35 -0.65 3.86
CA ASP A 108 -0.37 -0.11 4.81
C ASP A 108 0.35 1.09 4.19
N LEU A 109 0.40 2.24 4.86
CA LEU A 109 1.20 3.38 4.44
C LEU A 109 2.68 3.13 4.76
N VAL A 110 3.49 3.02 3.72
CA VAL A 110 4.92 2.67 3.80
C VAL A 110 5.79 3.91 3.92
N SER A 111 5.54 4.90 3.06
CA SER A 111 6.30 6.15 2.98
C SER A 111 5.50 7.28 2.35
N GLY A 112 6.01 8.50 2.46
CA GLY A 112 5.51 9.67 1.75
C GLY A 112 5.90 10.98 2.44
N GLY A 113 5.97 12.07 1.68
CA GLY A 113 6.41 13.37 2.20
C GLY A 113 7.84 13.35 2.75
N GLY A 114 8.71 12.50 2.20
CA GLY A 114 10.08 12.30 2.69
C GLY A 114 10.20 11.47 3.97
N LEU A 115 9.11 10.85 4.44
CA LEU A 115 9.07 10.03 5.65
C LEU A 115 8.92 8.54 5.32
N HIS A 116 9.44 7.68 6.19
CA HIS A 116 9.15 6.24 6.22
C HIS A 116 8.47 5.89 7.55
N PHE A 117 7.45 5.03 7.51
CA PHE A 117 6.62 4.75 8.67
C PHE A 117 6.89 3.38 9.31
N ALA A 118 7.16 3.40 10.61
CA ALA A 118 7.27 2.22 11.47
C ALA A 118 6.79 2.57 12.91
N PRO A 119 5.68 2.00 13.41
CA PRO A 119 4.75 1.11 12.71
C PRO A 119 4.00 1.82 11.57
N ARG A 120 3.58 1.06 10.56
CA ARG A 120 2.84 1.58 9.40
C ARG A 120 1.38 1.86 9.77
N PRO A 121 0.86 3.09 9.57
CA PRO A 121 -0.59 3.34 9.58
C PRO A 121 -1.26 2.49 8.51
N GLY A 122 -2.48 2.03 8.74
CA GLY A 122 -3.13 1.15 7.78
C GLY A 122 -4.64 1.07 7.89
N ARG A 123 -5.27 0.61 6.81
CA ARG A 123 -6.72 0.47 6.65
C ARG A 123 -7.04 -0.91 6.10
N ILE A 124 -8.21 -1.45 6.44
CA ILE A 124 -8.80 -2.59 5.74
C ILE A 124 -10.00 -2.06 4.97
N PHE A 125 -10.00 -2.31 3.66
CA PHE A 125 -11.10 -1.94 2.77
C PHE A 125 -11.91 -3.17 2.40
N LEU A 126 -13.23 -3.05 2.43
CA LEU A 126 -14.13 -4.00 1.80
C LEU A 126 -14.32 -3.60 0.33
N VAL A 127 -14.04 -4.54 -0.58
CA VAL A 127 -14.05 -4.32 -2.04
C VAL A 127 -15.01 -5.31 -2.68
N GLY A 128 -15.88 -4.79 -3.55
CA GLY A 128 -16.88 -5.55 -4.28
C GLY A 128 -16.37 -6.06 -5.63
N PRO A 129 -17.07 -7.05 -6.23
CA PRO A 129 -16.65 -7.68 -7.48
C PRO A 129 -16.75 -6.76 -8.71
N SER A 130 -17.50 -5.66 -8.62
CA SER A 130 -17.65 -4.66 -9.68
C SER A 130 -16.71 -3.47 -9.57
N HIS A 131 -16.07 -3.26 -8.42
CA HIS A 131 -15.22 -2.09 -8.19
C HIS A 131 -13.94 -2.15 -9.03
N THR A 132 -13.61 -1.00 -9.58
CA THR A 132 -12.44 -0.76 -10.43
C THR A 132 -11.23 -0.34 -9.60
N PHE A 133 -10.05 -0.33 -10.21
CA PHE A 133 -8.86 0.23 -9.56
C PHE A 133 -9.00 1.73 -9.31
N ARG A 134 -9.71 2.47 -10.18
CA ARG A 134 -10.06 3.87 -9.91
C ARG A 134 -10.89 4.01 -8.63
N ASP A 135 -11.90 3.17 -8.44
CA ASP A 135 -12.74 3.22 -7.23
C ASP A 135 -11.90 2.91 -5.97
N LEU A 136 -10.97 1.95 -6.08
CA LEU A 136 -10.06 1.64 -4.99
C LEU A 136 -9.07 2.78 -4.71
N ALA A 137 -8.53 3.44 -5.73
CA ALA A 137 -7.64 4.59 -5.56
C ALA A 137 -8.34 5.70 -4.78
N VAL A 138 -9.54 6.09 -5.21
CA VAL A 138 -10.36 7.11 -4.52
C VAL A 138 -10.61 6.72 -3.06
N ALA A 139 -10.95 5.45 -2.80
CA ALA A 139 -11.17 4.99 -1.44
C ALA A 139 -9.90 5.01 -0.57
N ILE A 140 -8.74 4.65 -1.14
CA ILE A 140 -7.45 4.74 -0.45
C ILE A 140 -7.13 6.21 -0.13
N ASP A 141 -7.24 7.10 -1.10
CA ASP A 141 -6.98 8.54 -0.93
C ASP A 141 -7.84 9.14 0.19
N LEU A 142 -9.14 8.86 0.20
CA LEU A 142 -10.03 9.27 1.27
C LEU A 142 -9.68 8.63 2.61
N GLY A 143 -9.38 7.32 2.61
CA GLY A 143 -9.00 6.56 3.80
C GLY A 143 -7.70 7.01 4.45
N PHE A 144 -6.82 7.68 3.70
CA PHE A 144 -5.56 8.28 4.13
C PHE A 144 -5.57 9.82 4.07
N ALA A 145 -6.76 10.44 4.04
CA ALA A 145 -6.94 11.89 4.09
C ALA A 145 -6.07 12.64 3.04
N ARG A 146 -6.23 12.29 1.77
CA ARG A 146 -5.76 13.06 0.62
C ARG A 146 -6.92 13.90 0.08
N TRP A 147 -6.65 15.15 -0.28
CA TRP A 147 -7.67 16.10 -0.72
C TRP A 147 -7.34 16.77 -2.05
N ASP A 148 -6.07 16.97 -2.38
CA ASP A 148 -5.69 17.40 -3.72
C ASP A 148 -5.46 16.18 -4.59
N LEU A 149 -6.54 15.70 -5.21
CA LEU A 149 -6.53 14.45 -5.98
C LEU A 149 -6.04 14.64 -7.42
N SER A 150 -5.53 15.83 -7.78
CA SER A 150 -5.05 16.12 -9.13
C SER A 150 -3.68 15.52 -9.44
N HIS A 151 -2.99 15.01 -8.42
CA HIS A 151 -1.69 14.37 -8.56
C HIS A 151 -1.78 13.02 -9.30
N LEU A 152 -0.72 12.71 -10.06
CA LEU A 152 -0.54 11.40 -10.69
C LEU A 152 -0.42 10.30 -9.63
N HIS A 153 -1.05 9.17 -9.94
CA HIS A 153 -1.10 8.01 -9.07
C HIS A 153 -1.31 6.73 -9.88
N GLU A 154 -0.83 5.61 -9.36
CA GLU A 154 -0.91 4.32 -10.03
C GLU A 154 -0.81 3.13 -9.07
N PHE A 155 -1.27 1.97 -9.54
CA PHE A 155 -1.01 0.68 -8.92
C PHE A 155 0.10 -0.05 -9.67
N ARG A 156 1.02 -0.67 -8.92
CA ARG A 156 2.13 -1.47 -9.44
C ARG A 156 2.07 -2.89 -8.93
N PHE A 157 2.19 -3.86 -9.82
CA PHE A 157 2.25 -5.29 -9.47
C PHE A 157 3.68 -5.83 -9.64
N PRO A 158 4.09 -6.85 -8.84
CA PRO A 158 5.41 -7.48 -8.98
C PRO A 158 5.69 -8.10 -10.35
N ASP A 159 4.64 -8.44 -11.11
CA ASP A 159 4.73 -8.99 -12.46
C ASP A 159 4.87 -7.93 -13.57
N GLY A 160 4.98 -6.66 -13.19
CA GLY A 160 5.17 -5.53 -14.10
C GLY A 160 3.89 -4.88 -14.60
N ARG A 161 2.69 -5.39 -14.25
CA ARG A 161 1.44 -4.69 -14.57
C ARG A 161 1.37 -3.36 -13.82
N CYS A 162 0.99 -2.31 -14.55
CA CYS A 162 0.72 -0.98 -14.01
C CYS A 162 -0.69 -0.53 -14.36
N PHE A 163 -1.43 0.00 -13.38
CA PHE A 163 -2.78 0.53 -13.58
C PHE A 163 -2.85 1.98 -13.11
N GLY A 164 -3.19 2.90 -14.00
CA GLY A 164 -3.25 4.33 -13.72
C GLY A 164 -4.04 5.08 -14.78
N ILE A 165 -3.76 6.38 -14.92
CA ILE A 165 -4.26 7.19 -16.03
C ILE A 165 -3.27 7.05 -17.20
N PRO A 166 -3.67 6.50 -18.35
CA PRO A 166 -2.77 6.41 -19.50
C PRO A 166 -2.40 7.79 -20.05
N ASP A 167 -1.15 7.95 -20.48
CA ASP A 167 -0.68 9.11 -21.23
C ASP A 167 0.22 8.67 -22.40
N GLU A 168 0.61 9.61 -23.27
CA GLU A 168 1.44 9.31 -24.45
C GLU A 168 2.86 8.83 -24.11
N GLU A 169 3.35 9.17 -22.91
CA GLU A 169 4.71 8.90 -22.43
C GLU A 169 4.79 7.56 -21.68
N ALA A 170 3.64 7.03 -21.23
CA ALA A 170 3.49 5.79 -20.50
C ALA A 170 2.46 4.84 -21.18
N PRO A 171 2.72 4.37 -22.42
CA PRO A 171 1.77 3.57 -23.19
C PRO A 171 1.46 2.19 -22.59
N ASP A 172 2.30 1.72 -21.66
CA ASP A 172 2.13 0.42 -20.98
C ASP A 172 1.23 0.52 -19.74
N VAL A 173 0.82 1.73 -19.34
CA VAL A 173 -0.12 1.94 -18.23
C VAL A 173 -1.53 1.57 -18.67
N ILE A 174 -2.13 0.64 -17.93
CA ILE A 174 -3.50 0.16 -18.19
C ILE A 174 -4.48 1.13 -17.52
N ASP A 175 -5.54 1.54 -18.24
CA ASP A 175 -6.59 2.40 -17.68
C ASP A 175 -7.30 1.73 -16.49
N TYR A 176 -6.95 2.20 -15.30
CA TYR A 176 -7.50 1.76 -14.02
C TYR A 176 -9.02 1.92 -13.86
N ALA A 177 -9.68 2.76 -14.67
CA ALA A 177 -11.12 2.97 -14.65
C ALA A 177 -11.87 1.86 -15.39
N GLN A 178 -11.18 1.09 -16.24
CA GLN A 178 -11.78 0.01 -17.03
C GLN A 178 -11.50 -1.38 -16.43
N VAL A 179 -10.64 -1.46 -15.41
CA VAL A 179 -10.19 -2.74 -14.84
C VAL A 179 -10.74 -2.96 -13.45
N ARG A 180 -11.45 -4.07 -13.26
CA ARG A 180 -11.97 -4.50 -11.95
C ARG A 180 -10.86 -5.07 -11.09
N VAL A 181 -10.77 -4.65 -9.83
CA VAL A 181 -9.75 -5.12 -8.88
C VAL A 181 -9.81 -6.65 -8.75
N ALA A 182 -11.01 -7.20 -8.57
CA ALA A 182 -11.24 -8.64 -8.42
C ALA A 182 -10.69 -9.49 -9.57
N SER A 183 -10.51 -8.90 -10.77
CA SER A 183 -9.99 -9.61 -11.94
C SER A 183 -8.46 -9.69 -11.99
N GLN A 184 -7.76 -8.91 -11.16
CA GLN A 184 -6.30 -8.75 -11.26
C GLN A 184 -5.54 -9.23 -10.02
N VAL A 185 -6.22 -9.41 -8.88
CA VAL A 185 -5.60 -9.69 -7.58
C VAL A 185 -5.76 -11.14 -7.14
N LYS A 186 -4.86 -11.59 -6.26
CA LYS A 186 -4.91 -12.88 -5.57
C LYS A 186 -4.73 -12.66 -4.06
N ARG A 187 -5.31 -13.57 -3.28
CA ARG A 187 -5.11 -13.59 -1.83
C ARG A 187 -3.64 -13.79 -1.47
N GLY A 188 -3.12 -12.96 -0.57
CA GLY A 188 -1.72 -13.00 -0.10
C GLY A 188 -0.67 -12.46 -1.08
N GLU A 189 -1.06 -12.06 -2.29
CA GLU A 189 -0.15 -11.45 -3.25
C GLU A 189 -0.15 -9.92 -3.07
N PRO A 190 0.99 -9.30 -2.70
CA PRO A 190 1.03 -7.87 -2.50
C PRO A 190 1.10 -7.11 -3.84
N PHE A 191 0.52 -5.93 -3.85
CA PHE A 191 0.67 -4.93 -4.90
C PHE A 191 0.82 -3.56 -4.23
N THR A 192 1.29 -2.56 -4.98
CA THR A 192 1.57 -1.23 -4.43
C THR A 192 0.61 -0.21 -5.04
N TYR A 193 0.18 0.76 -4.26
CA TYR A 193 -0.47 1.97 -4.74
C TYR A 193 0.39 3.18 -4.39
N VAL A 194 0.72 4.01 -5.37
CA VAL A 194 1.48 5.24 -5.17
C VAL A 194 0.58 6.42 -5.49
N PHE A 195 0.40 7.31 -4.52
CA PHE A 195 -0.26 8.60 -4.70
C PHE A 195 0.76 9.72 -4.69
N ASP A 196 0.61 10.67 -5.62
CA ASP A 196 1.52 11.79 -5.85
C ASP A 196 2.97 11.35 -6.08
N PHE A 197 3.37 11.26 -7.35
CA PHE A 197 4.73 10.88 -7.72
C PHE A 197 5.81 11.85 -7.21
N GLY A 198 5.45 13.09 -6.84
CA GLY A 198 6.37 14.04 -6.21
C GLY A 198 6.64 13.68 -4.76
N ALA A 199 5.58 13.52 -3.95
CA ALA A 199 5.69 13.20 -2.52
C ALA A 199 5.88 11.70 -2.22
N ASN A 200 5.63 10.82 -3.20
CA ASN A 200 5.73 9.37 -3.14
C ASN A 200 4.99 8.74 -1.94
N TRP A 201 3.69 9.03 -1.82
CA TRP A 201 2.83 8.37 -0.83
C TRP A 201 2.60 6.92 -1.24
N GLU A 202 3.48 6.04 -0.78
CA GLU A 202 3.51 4.63 -1.13
C GLU A 202 2.70 3.80 -0.13
N HIS A 203 1.79 3.00 -0.67
CA HIS A 203 0.93 2.10 0.08
C HIS A 203 1.16 0.67 -0.37
N ARG A 204 1.38 -0.24 0.57
CA ARG A 204 1.41 -1.69 0.32
C ARG A 204 0.01 -2.25 0.50
N CYS A 205 -0.52 -2.85 -0.55
CA CYS A 205 -1.83 -3.48 -0.58
C CYS A 205 -1.70 -5.01 -0.55
N GLU A 206 -2.60 -5.69 0.16
CA GLU A 206 -2.64 -7.15 0.24
C GLU A 206 -4.08 -7.64 0.43
N VAL A 207 -4.52 -8.59 -0.39
CA VAL A 207 -5.84 -9.22 -0.19
C VAL A 207 -5.78 -10.21 0.97
N LEU A 208 -6.62 -10.00 2.00
CA LEU A 208 -6.66 -10.83 3.20
C LEU A 208 -7.67 -11.98 3.06
N ASP A 209 -8.94 -11.65 2.82
CA ASP A 209 -10.06 -12.60 2.75
C ASP A 209 -10.90 -12.39 1.49
N SER A 210 -11.69 -13.39 1.10
CA SER A 210 -12.56 -13.35 -0.07
C SER A 210 -13.85 -14.14 0.17
N ASN A 211 -14.83 -13.97 -0.72
CA ASN A 211 -16.16 -14.58 -0.65
C ASN A 211 -16.93 -14.16 0.62
N LEU A 212 -16.82 -12.89 0.97
CA LEU A 212 -17.54 -12.27 2.09
C LEU A 212 -18.95 -11.85 1.66
N ASP A 213 -19.85 -11.72 2.64
CA ASP A 213 -21.14 -11.06 2.48
C ASP A 213 -21.07 -9.63 3.05
N PRO A 214 -21.27 -8.58 2.23
CA PRO A 214 -21.24 -7.20 2.71
C PRO A 214 -22.34 -6.91 3.74
N LEU A 215 -23.48 -7.60 3.70
CA LEU A 215 -24.55 -7.43 4.69
C LEU A 215 -24.12 -7.97 6.06
N GLU A 216 -23.31 -9.02 6.11
CA GLU A 216 -22.76 -9.53 7.37
C GLU A 216 -21.63 -8.63 7.91
N VAL A 217 -20.81 -8.06 7.02
CA VAL A 217 -19.64 -7.25 7.40
C VAL A 217 -20.02 -5.80 7.76
N LEU A 218 -20.91 -5.18 6.98
CA LEU A 218 -21.28 -3.76 7.09
C LEU A 218 -22.75 -3.51 7.44
N GLY A 219 -23.62 -4.49 7.26
CA GLY A 219 -25.08 -4.28 7.36
C GLY A 219 -25.70 -3.60 6.13
N ASP A 220 -24.91 -3.27 5.10
CA ASP A 220 -25.35 -2.68 3.84
C ASP A 220 -24.40 -3.10 2.70
N VAL A 221 -24.82 -2.91 1.44
CA VAL A 221 -24.02 -3.17 0.24
C VAL A 221 -23.45 -1.84 -0.27
N PRO A 222 -22.17 -1.52 0.02
CA PRO A 222 -21.63 -0.21 -0.34
C PRO A 222 -21.49 -0.06 -1.86
N GLY A 223 -21.71 1.15 -2.38
CA GLY A 223 -21.52 1.44 -3.81
C GLY A 223 -20.05 1.61 -4.23
N GLU A 224 -19.14 1.79 -3.27
CA GLU A 224 -17.72 2.03 -3.47
C GLU A 224 -16.88 1.21 -2.47
N PRO A 225 -15.59 0.95 -2.75
CA PRO A 225 -14.70 0.35 -1.76
C PRO A 225 -14.72 1.17 -0.46
N THR A 226 -14.95 0.50 0.67
CA THR A 226 -15.22 1.19 1.94
C THR A 226 -14.22 0.75 3.00
N PRO A 227 -13.54 1.68 3.72
CA PRO A 227 -12.72 1.31 4.86
C PRO A 227 -13.60 0.78 6.00
N ILE A 228 -13.31 -0.42 6.47
CA ILE A 228 -14.07 -1.11 7.53
C ILE A 228 -13.28 -1.23 8.84
N TRP A 229 -11.97 -0.96 8.80
CA TRP A 229 -11.09 -0.96 9.97
C TRP A 229 -9.83 -0.11 9.72
N GLY A 230 -9.15 0.34 10.78
CA GLY A 230 -7.92 1.11 10.62
C GLY A 230 -7.09 1.29 11.90
N TRP A 231 -5.82 1.66 11.70
CA TRP A 231 -4.86 1.95 12.77
C TRP A 231 -3.83 3.01 12.35
N GLY A 232 -3.11 3.54 13.34
CA GLY A 232 -2.04 4.52 13.15
C GLY A 232 -2.51 5.93 12.83
N TRP A 233 -1.61 6.89 13.05
CA TRP A 233 -1.82 8.30 12.72
C TRP A 233 -1.67 8.53 11.21
N ILE A 234 -2.55 9.34 10.62
CA ILE A 234 -2.47 9.73 9.21
C ILE A 234 -1.77 11.09 9.11
N PRO A 235 -0.63 11.19 8.41
CA PRO A 235 0.00 12.48 8.10
C PRO A 235 -0.83 13.30 7.11
N ASP A 236 -0.89 14.61 7.34
CA ASP A 236 -1.39 15.59 6.38
C ASP A 236 -0.62 15.48 5.05
N GLN A 237 -1.32 15.62 3.92
CA GLN A 237 -0.76 15.46 2.58
C GLN A 237 0.44 16.38 2.31
N TYR A 238 0.50 17.54 2.96
CA TYR A 238 1.56 18.54 2.83
C TYR A 238 2.31 18.78 4.15
N GLY A 239 2.11 17.92 5.15
CA GLY A 239 2.78 18.02 6.44
C GLY A 239 2.28 19.13 7.36
N ARG A 240 1.13 19.74 7.06
CA ARG A 240 0.55 20.81 7.89
C ARG A 240 0.10 20.28 9.24
N ARG A 241 0.29 21.08 10.30
CA ARG A 241 -0.11 20.74 11.67
C ARG A 241 -1.30 21.55 12.15
N SER A 242 -1.56 22.68 11.52
CA SER A 242 -2.68 23.57 11.84
C SER A 242 -3.20 24.27 10.58
N TYR A 243 -4.36 24.94 10.71
CA TYR A 243 -4.96 25.70 9.60
C TYR A 243 -4.11 26.89 9.15
N ASP A 244 -3.37 27.51 10.08
CA ASP A 244 -2.61 28.74 9.83
C ASP A 244 -1.23 28.48 9.21
N GLU A 245 -0.79 27.22 9.19
CA GLU A 245 0.41 26.78 8.47
C GLU A 245 0.05 26.58 6.99
N VAL A 246 0.03 27.68 6.26
CA VAL A 246 -0.04 27.71 4.79
C VAL A 246 1.29 28.26 4.30
N ASP A 247 2.14 27.38 3.73
CA ASP A 247 3.34 27.79 3.00
C ASP A 247 2.97 28.47 1.66
#